data_AF-A0A7S0I0Y3-F1
#
_entry.id   AF-A0A7S0I0Y3-F1
#
_cell.length_a   1.000
_cell.length_b   1.000
_cell.length_c   1.000
_cell.angle_alpha   90.00
_cell.angle_beta   90.00
_cell.angle_gamma   90.00
#
_symmetry.space_group_name_H-M   'P 1'
#
loop_
_entity.id
_entity.type
_entity.pdbx_description
1 polymer ?
#
loop_
_entity_poly.entity_id
_entity_poly.type
_entity_poly.pdbx_seq_one_letter_code
_entity_poly.pdbx_strand_id
1 'polypeptide(L)'
;AGFLTETGRFPLPILSGTPADNHGNYIVRLGNVVAWLGEQAEELGVEIYSGQGGVEVLYNDAGEVVGVATNDVGVAKDGGPKDSFERGMELRAKATVFAEGCRGSLTKEVMAKFELDADCEPQTYGIGLKEVWRIDPAKHK
;
A
#
# COMPACT_ATOMS: atom_id res chain seq x y z
N ALA A 1 6.05 -11.61 24.47
CA ALA A 1 7.31 -11.24 23.80
C ALA A 1 8.47 -11.95 24.50
N GLY A 2 9.66 -12.02 23.90
CA GLY A 2 10.82 -12.60 24.56
C GLY A 2 12.12 -12.10 23.92
N PHE A 3 13.15 -11.94 24.73
CA PHE A 3 14.50 -11.64 24.25
C PHE A 3 15.15 -12.95 23.80
N LEU A 4 15.66 -13.00 22.57
CA LEU A 4 16.27 -14.18 21.98
C LEU A 4 17.79 -14.03 22.02
N THR A 5 18.49 -15.11 22.37
CA THR A 5 19.92 -15.29 22.11
C THR A 5 20.10 -16.43 21.11
N GLU A 6 21.33 -16.67 20.66
CA GLU A 6 21.63 -17.77 19.74
C GLU A 6 21.09 -19.13 20.23
N THR A 7 21.17 -19.38 21.54
CA THR A 7 20.85 -20.68 22.15
C THR A 7 19.65 -20.64 23.10
N GLY A 8 19.01 -19.48 23.27
CA GLY A 8 18.08 -19.28 24.38
C GLY A 8 16.96 -18.28 24.11
N ARG A 9 15.96 -18.32 25.00
CA ARG A 9 14.82 -17.40 25.01
C ARG A 9 14.52 -16.99 26.44
N PHE A 10 14.55 -15.69 26.70
CA PHE A 10 14.13 -15.10 27.95
C PHE A 10 12.72 -14.52 27.79
N PRO A 11 11.70 -15.04 28.48
CA PRO A 11 10.34 -14.50 28.39
C PRO A 11 10.28 -13.10 29.01
N LEU A 12 9.62 -12.17 28.32
CA LEU A 12 9.34 -10.83 28.83
C LEU A 12 7.86 -10.74 29.21
N PRO A 13 7.52 -10.24 30.42
CA PRO A 13 6.13 -10.11 30.84
C PRO A 13 5.41 -9.08 29.96
N ILE A 14 4.26 -9.47 29.39
CA ILE A 14 3.33 -8.53 28.76
C ILE A 14 2.30 -8.18 29.83
N LEU A 15 2.35 -6.94 30.31
CA LEU A 15 1.40 -6.41 31.29
C LEU A 15 0.26 -5.70 30.57
N SER A 16 -0.92 -5.71 31.19
CA SER A 16 -2.07 -4.99 30.64
C SER A 16 -1.79 -3.49 30.59
N GLY A 17 -2.20 -2.85 29.49
CA GLY A 17 -1.95 -1.43 29.23
C GLY A 17 -0.57 -1.14 28.62
N THR A 18 0.24 -2.16 28.33
CA THR A 18 1.46 -1.97 27.52
C THR A 18 1.13 -1.98 26.02
N PRO A 19 1.94 -1.34 25.15
CA PRO A 19 1.69 -1.33 23.70
C PRO A 19 1.69 -2.71 23.02
N ALA A 20 2.22 -3.73 23.70
CA ALA A 20 2.25 -5.11 23.22
C ALA A 20 1.03 -5.94 23.68
N ASP A 21 0.17 -5.38 24.53
CA ASP A 21 -1.10 -5.99 24.92
C ASP A 21 -2.07 -5.97 23.74
N ASN A 22 -2.69 -7.12 23.44
CA ASN A 22 -3.56 -7.32 22.28
C ASN A 22 -5.00 -7.66 22.68
N HIS A 23 -5.39 -7.40 23.92
CA HIS A 23 -6.77 -7.60 24.35
C HIS A 23 -7.75 -6.80 23.47
N GLY A 24 -8.74 -7.49 22.88
CA GLY A 24 -9.72 -6.89 21.97
C GLY A 24 -9.35 -6.88 20.48
N ASN A 25 -8.12 -7.29 20.12
CA ASN A 25 -7.68 -7.35 18.73
C ASN A 25 -8.02 -8.68 18.05
N TYR A 26 -8.00 -8.69 16.71
CA TYR A 26 -8.24 -9.86 15.88
C TYR A 26 -6.99 -10.25 15.09
N ILE A 27 -6.78 -11.56 14.92
CA ILE A 27 -5.79 -12.10 13.99
C ILE A 27 -6.48 -12.35 12.65
N VAL A 28 -6.02 -11.67 11.60
CA VAL A 28 -6.63 -11.74 10.27
C VAL A 28 -5.59 -11.95 9.16
N ARG A 29 -6.05 -12.48 8.03
CA ARG A 29 -5.33 -12.39 6.77
C ARG A 29 -5.73 -11.07 6.10
N LEU A 30 -4.93 -10.03 6.26
CA LEU A 30 -5.26 -8.68 5.79
C LEU A 30 -5.65 -8.64 4.30
N GLY A 31 -4.97 -9.42 3.45
CA GLY A 31 -5.33 -9.53 2.03
C GLY A 31 -6.77 -10.01 1.78
N ASN A 32 -7.28 -10.92 2.61
CA ASN A 32 -8.68 -11.39 2.51
C ASN A 32 -9.65 -10.29 2.98
N VAL A 33 -9.28 -9.54 4.03
CA VAL A 33 -10.09 -8.42 4.52
C VAL A 33 -10.18 -7.33 3.45
N VAL A 34 -9.07 -7.00 2.79
CA VAL A 34 -9.04 -6.00 1.71
C VAL A 34 -9.84 -6.47 0.48
N ALA A 35 -9.76 -7.75 0.12
CA ALA A 35 -10.58 -8.30 -0.97
C ALA A 35 -12.07 -8.17 -0.66
N TRP A 36 -12.48 -8.54 0.57
CA TRP A 36 -13.86 -8.38 1.03
C TRP A 36 -14.30 -6.90 1.05
N LEU A 37 -13.44 -5.98 1.49
CA LEU A 37 -13.75 -4.54 1.42
C LEU A 37 -13.94 -4.04 -0.03
N GLY A 38 -13.24 -4.64 -1.00
CA GLY A 38 -13.45 -4.38 -2.42
C GLY A 38 -14.86 -4.78 -2.87
N GLU A 39 -15.30 -5.98 -2.51
CA GLU A 39 -16.67 -6.46 -2.79
C GLU A 39 -17.71 -5.49 -2.20
N GLN A 40 -17.53 -5.07 -0.93
CA GLN A 40 -18.44 -4.10 -0.30
C GLN A 40 -18.43 -2.73 -0.99
N ALA A 41 -17.29 -2.29 -1.54
CA ALA A 41 -17.20 -1.03 -2.26
C ALA A 41 -17.92 -1.09 -3.62
N GLU A 42 -17.77 -2.20 -4.36
CA GLU A 42 -18.48 -2.42 -5.63
C GLU A 42 -20.01 -2.47 -5.41
N GLU A 43 -20.48 -3.12 -4.34
CA GLU A 43 -21.90 -3.12 -3.95
C GLU A 43 -22.45 -1.72 -3.69
N LEU A 44 -21.59 -0.79 -3.23
CA LEU A 44 -21.93 0.62 -3.02
C LEU A 44 -21.78 1.47 -4.29
N GLY A 45 -21.45 0.86 -5.42
CA GLY A 45 -21.32 1.53 -6.72
C GLY A 45 -19.95 2.15 -6.99
N VAL A 46 -18.92 1.78 -6.22
CA VAL A 46 -17.54 2.18 -6.52
C VAL A 46 -17.03 1.41 -7.72
N GLU A 47 -16.50 2.12 -8.71
CA GLU A 47 -15.82 1.51 -9.85
C GLU A 47 -14.38 1.15 -9.47
N ILE A 48 -14.05 -0.15 -9.49
CA ILE A 48 -12.72 -0.66 -9.14
C ILE A 48 -11.99 -1.14 -10.40
N TYR A 49 -10.83 -0.53 -10.66
CA TYR A 49 -9.93 -0.92 -11.76
C TYR A 49 -8.72 -1.68 -11.24
N SER A 50 -8.85 -3.00 -11.10
CA SER A 50 -7.72 -3.84 -10.67
C SER A 50 -6.68 -4.01 -11.78
N GLY A 51 -5.39 -4.02 -11.41
CA GLY A 51 -4.29 -4.27 -12.36
C GLY A 51 -3.84 -3.04 -13.17
N GLN A 52 -4.49 -1.89 -12.98
CA GLN A 52 -4.13 -0.62 -13.60
C GLN A 52 -3.71 0.37 -12.50
N GLY A 53 -2.42 0.66 -12.42
CA GLY A 53 -1.88 1.63 -11.46
C GLY A 53 -1.77 3.02 -12.08
N GLY A 54 -2.02 4.06 -11.29
CA GLY A 54 -1.63 5.41 -11.67
C GLY A 54 -0.11 5.50 -11.76
N VAL A 55 0.41 6.10 -12.84
CA VAL A 55 1.85 6.29 -13.06
C VAL A 55 2.25 7.75 -13.30
N GLU A 56 1.26 8.62 -13.52
CA GLU A 56 1.48 10.05 -13.72
C GLU A 56 0.40 10.84 -13.01
N VAL A 57 0.78 11.95 -12.38
CA VAL A 57 -0.15 12.91 -11.78
C VAL A 57 -0.47 13.99 -12.80
N LEU A 58 -1.76 14.23 -13.05
CA LEU A 58 -2.23 15.24 -13.98
C LEU A 58 -2.41 16.56 -13.24
N TYR A 59 -1.85 17.64 -13.80
CA TYR A 59 -1.97 19.00 -13.26
C TYR A 59 -2.65 19.94 -14.26
N ASN A 60 -3.38 20.93 -13.77
CA ASN A 60 -3.86 22.05 -14.60
C ASN A 60 -2.84 23.19 -14.66
N ASP A 61 -3.17 24.24 -15.42
CA ASP A 61 -2.32 25.44 -15.57
C ASP A 61 -2.12 26.21 -14.26
N ALA A 62 -3.02 26.05 -13.29
CA ALA A 62 -2.88 26.62 -11.94
C ALA A 62 -1.97 25.77 -11.03
N GLY A 63 -1.51 24.61 -11.50
CA GLY A 63 -0.66 23.69 -10.76
C GLY A 63 -1.42 22.75 -9.81
N GLU A 64 -2.74 22.72 -9.86
CA GLU A 64 -3.59 21.86 -9.03
C GLU A 64 -3.69 20.46 -9.62
N VAL A 65 -3.81 19.44 -8.75
CA VAL A 65 -4.04 18.05 -9.18
C VAL A 65 -5.45 17.92 -9.77
N VAL A 66 -5.55 17.40 -10.98
CA VAL A 66 -6.82 17.15 -11.69
C VAL A 66 -7.08 15.69 -12.01
N GLY A 67 -6.19 14.78 -11.58
CA GLY A 67 -6.35 13.36 -11.85
C GLY A 67 -5.05 12.57 -11.84
N VAL A 68 -5.12 11.35 -12.36
CA VAL A 68 -3.97 10.48 -12.62
C VAL A 68 -4.10 9.84 -14.00
N ALA A 69 -2.99 9.51 -14.65
CA ALA A 69 -2.99 8.64 -15.81
C ALA A 69 -2.49 7.24 -15.45
N THR A 70 -3.11 6.21 -16.04
CA THR A 70 -2.67 4.81 -15.87
C THR A 70 -1.46 4.50 -16.74
N ASN A 71 -0.80 3.38 -16.49
CA ASN A 71 0.31 2.93 -17.33
C ASN A 71 -0.12 2.63 -18.78
N ASP A 72 0.78 2.91 -19.72
CA ASP A 72 0.71 2.36 -21.08
C ASP A 72 0.86 0.83 -21.03
N VAL A 73 0.25 0.12 -21.97
CA VAL A 73 0.42 -1.32 -22.17
C VAL A 73 1.06 -1.60 -23.53
N GLY A 74 1.69 -2.76 -23.67
CA GLY A 74 2.40 -3.09 -24.92
C GLY A 74 3.73 -2.37 -25.10
N VAL A 75 4.40 -1.95 -24.02
CA VAL A 75 5.77 -1.40 -24.06
C VAL A 75 6.80 -2.53 -23.99
N ALA A 76 7.84 -2.46 -24.81
CA ALA A 76 8.95 -3.40 -24.84
C ALA A 76 9.98 -3.12 -23.73
N LYS A 77 10.84 -4.11 -23.45
CA LYS A 77 11.85 -4.02 -22.37
C LYS A 77 12.86 -2.89 -22.61
N ASP A 78 13.08 -2.52 -23.87
CA ASP A 78 13.91 -1.40 -24.30
C ASP A 78 13.18 -0.04 -24.27
N GLY A 79 11.90 -0.03 -23.92
CA GLY A 79 11.05 1.16 -23.87
C GLY A 79 10.32 1.49 -25.17
N GLY A 80 10.53 0.73 -26.25
CA GLY A 80 9.83 0.93 -27.52
C GLY A 80 8.38 0.44 -27.50
N PRO A 81 7.48 1.00 -28.33
CA PRO A 81 6.12 0.47 -28.48
C PRO A 81 6.13 -0.87 -29.23
N LYS A 82 5.34 -1.84 -28.78
CA LYS A 82 5.04 -3.07 -29.54
C LYS A 82 3.83 -2.85 -30.44
N ASP A 83 3.56 -3.81 -31.32
CA ASP A 83 2.34 -3.81 -32.15
C ASP A 83 1.04 -3.79 -31.32
N SER A 84 1.09 -4.25 -30.08
CA SER A 84 -0.02 -4.25 -29.12
C SER A 84 0.01 -3.02 -28.20
N PHE A 85 0.66 -1.92 -28.60
CA PHE A 85 0.76 -0.72 -27.76
C PHE A 85 -0.60 -0.04 -27.62
N GLU A 86 -0.99 0.24 -26.38
CA GLU A 86 -2.14 1.07 -26.07
C GLU A 86 -1.76 2.07 -24.99
N ARG A 87 -2.13 3.34 -25.22
CA ARG A 87 -1.86 4.42 -24.28
C ARG A 87 -2.77 4.29 -23.05
N GLY A 88 -2.22 4.60 -21.88
CA GLY A 88 -2.93 4.65 -20.62
C GLY A 88 -4.07 5.66 -20.62
N MET A 89 -5.02 5.46 -19.71
CA MET A 89 -6.21 6.29 -19.60
C MET A 89 -5.99 7.43 -18.61
N GLU A 90 -6.43 8.63 -18.97
CA GLU A 90 -6.54 9.76 -18.03
C GLU A 90 -7.82 9.62 -17.19
N LEU A 91 -7.66 9.51 -15.87
CA LEU A 91 -8.74 9.56 -14.90
C LEU A 91 -8.78 10.96 -14.28
N ARG A 92 -9.63 11.83 -14.83
CA ARG A 92 -9.81 13.20 -14.33
C ARG A 92 -10.87 13.24 -13.24
N ALA A 93 -10.53 13.87 -12.12
CA ALA A 93 -11.38 13.97 -10.96
C ALA A 93 -11.30 15.37 -10.33
N LYS A 94 -12.37 15.76 -9.61
CA LYS A 94 -12.37 17.01 -8.83
C LYS A 94 -11.47 16.93 -7.61
N ALA A 95 -11.26 15.72 -7.10
CA ALA A 95 -10.37 15.42 -5.99
C ALA A 95 -9.76 14.04 -6.23
N THR A 96 -8.46 13.92 -6.01
CA THR A 96 -7.71 12.67 -6.12
C THR A 96 -7.14 12.34 -4.75
N VAL A 97 -7.46 11.17 -4.23
CA VAL A 97 -6.92 10.67 -2.96
C VAL A 97 -5.77 9.72 -3.25
N PHE A 98 -4.58 10.03 -2.76
CA PHE A 98 -3.40 9.18 -2.90
C PHE A 98 -3.32 8.18 -1.73
N ALA A 99 -3.53 6.90 -2.03
CA ALA A 99 -3.55 5.80 -1.05
C ALA A 99 -2.57 4.68 -1.41
N GLU A 100 -1.38 5.03 -1.92
CA GLU A 100 -0.36 4.07 -2.40
C GLU A 100 0.31 3.23 -1.28
N GLY A 101 0.13 3.63 -0.02
CA GLY A 101 0.74 2.97 1.13
C GLY A 101 2.19 3.42 1.40
N CYS A 102 3.01 2.49 1.92
CA CYS A 102 4.36 2.80 2.36
C CYS A 102 5.25 3.22 1.17
N ARG A 103 5.75 4.46 1.20
CA ARG A 103 6.66 5.03 0.19
C ARG A 103 6.06 5.05 -1.23
N GLY A 104 4.84 5.58 -1.35
CA GLY A 104 4.14 5.75 -2.62
C GLY A 104 4.91 6.58 -3.65
N SER A 105 4.91 6.12 -4.91
CA SER A 105 5.63 6.73 -6.03
C SER A 105 5.09 8.11 -6.38
N LEU A 106 3.79 8.21 -6.64
CA LEU A 106 3.15 9.47 -7.03
C LEU A 106 3.07 10.42 -5.85
N THR A 107 2.77 9.88 -4.66
CA THR A 107 2.70 10.63 -3.41
C THR A 107 4.02 11.34 -3.15
N LYS A 108 5.16 10.69 -3.40
CA LYS A 108 6.48 11.32 -3.27
C LYS A 108 6.65 12.52 -4.21
N GLU A 109 6.18 12.43 -5.45
CA GLU A 109 6.23 13.54 -6.42
C GLU A 109 5.32 14.70 -6.00
N VAL A 110 4.10 14.38 -5.55
CA VAL A 110 3.14 15.36 -5.03
C VAL A 110 3.69 16.08 -3.80
N MET A 111 4.25 15.33 -2.84
CA MET A 111 4.88 15.89 -1.65
C MET A 111 5.99 16.88 -2.02
N ALA A 112 6.87 16.52 -2.96
CA ALA A 112 7.95 17.39 -3.40
C ALA A 112 7.43 18.65 -4.13
N LYS A 113 6.40 18.52 -4.98
CA LYS A 113 5.84 19.65 -5.74
C LYS A 113 5.20 20.70 -4.83
N PHE A 114 4.51 20.28 -3.78
CA PHE A 114 3.79 21.17 -2.87
C PHE A 114 4.51 21.38 -1.53
N GLU A 115 5.76 20.91 -1.40
CA GLU A 115 6.58 21.05 -0.18
C GLU A 115 5.87 20.55 1.09
N LEU A 116 5.13 19.44 0.98
CA LEU A 116 4.24 18.95 2.05
C LEU A 116 5.00 18.44 3.29
N ASP A 117 6.31 18.21 3.16
CA ASP A 117 7.20 17.73 4.22
C ASP A 117 8.21 18.78 4.70
N ALA A 118 8.01 20.06 4.36
CA ALA A 118 8.94 21.14 4.74
C ALA A 118 9.12 21.29 6.26
N ASP A 119 8.06 21.07 7.04
CA ASP A 119 8.01 21.27 8.48
C ASP A 119 7.87 19.95 9.27
N CYS A 120 8.34 18.83 8.72
CA CYS A 120 8.35 17.55 9.42
C CYS A 120 9.67 16.80 9.31
N GLU A 121 9.90 15.86 10.23
CA GLU A 121 11.03 14.95 10.12
C GLU A 121 10.86 14.00 8.92
N PRO A 122 11.96 13.60 8.25
CA PRO A 122 11.89 12.65 7.16
C PRO A 122 11.37 11.30 7.66
N GLN A 123 10.52 10.68 6.85
CA GLN A 123 9.94 9.38 7.18
C GLN A 123 11.03 8.30 7.34
N THR A 124 10.90 7.50 8.40
CA THR A 124 11.78 6.34 8.66
C THR A 124 11.06 5.04 8.32
N TYR A 125 11.81 4.03 7.87
CA TYR A 125 11.23 2.79 7.35
C TYR A 125 11.90 1.56 7.94
N GLY A 126 11.11 0.49 8.08
CA GLY A 126 11.58 -0.87 8.35
C GLY A 126 11.08 -1.82 7.27
N ILE A 127 11.86 -2.87 6.99
CA ILE A 127 11.45 -3.93 6.07
C ILE A 127 10.80 -5.08 6.85
N GLY A 128 9.58 -5.44 6.46
CA GLY A 128 8.88 -6.61 6.99
C GLY A 128 9.00 -7.77 6.00
N LEU A 129 9.58 -8.89 6.46
CA LEU A 129 9.55 -10.15 5.72
C LEU A 129 8.49 -11.06 6.35
N LYS A 130 7.68 -11.71 5.51
CA LYS A 130 6.55 -12.53 5.95
C LYS A 130 6.46 -13.81 5.14
N GLU A 131 6.24 -14.91 5.84
CA GLU A 131 5.92 -16.21 5.26
C GLU A 131 4.63 -16.76 5.86
N VAL A 132 3.97 -17.67 5.14
CA VAL A 132 2.79 -18.38 5.63
C VAL A 132 3.10 -19.86 5.69
N TRP A 133 2.94 -20.44 6.87
CA TRP A 133 3.25 -21.84 7.14
C TRP A 133 1.97 -22.62 7.42
N ARG A 134 1.92 -23.87 6.95
CA ARG A 134 0.95 -24.86 7.40
C ARG A 134 1.66 -25.84 8.31
N ILE A 135 1.24 -25.90 9.57
CA ILE A 135 1.81 -26.80 10.57
C ILE A 135 0.86 -27.95 10.87
N ASP A 136 1.40 -28.98 11.51
CA ASP A 136 0.61 -30.07 12.08
C ASP A 136 -0.48 -29.49 13.01
N PRO A 137 -1.76 -29.84 12.80
CA PRO A 137 -2.84 -29.41 13.69
C PRO A 137 -2.59 -29.73 15.17
N ALA A 138 -1.80 -30.76 15.52
CA ALA A 138 -1.46 -31.04 16.91
C ALA A 138 -0.55 -29.97 17.55
N LYS A 139 0.13 -29.13 16.75
CA LYS A 139 1.13 -28.14 17.20
C LYS A 139 0.62 -26.69 17.18
N HIS A 140 -0.68 -26.47 16.97
CA HIS A 140 -1.25 -25.11 16.85
C HIS A 140 -1.51 -24.38 18.18
N LYS A 141 -1.33 -25.06 19.31
CA LYS A 141 -1.53 -24.50 20.65
C LYS A 141 -0.22 -24.10 21.32
#